data_AF-A0A8T6RK94-F1
#
_entry.id   AF-A0A8T6RK94-F1
#
_cell.length_a   1.000
_cell.length_b   1.000
_cell.length_c   1.000
_cell.angle_alpha   90.00
_cell.angle_beta   90.00
_cell.angle_gamma   90.00
#
_symmetry.space_group_name_H-M   'P 1'
#
loop_
_entity.id
_entity.type
_entity.pdbx_description
1 polymer ?
#
loop_
_entity_poly.entity_id
_entity_poly.type
_entity_poly.pdbx_seq_one_letter_code
_entity_poly.pdbx_strand_id
1 'polypeptide(L)'
;MAEKGTIFEQIKEKMDEMIMGRRYLISEMGKLKVTVDKMAASIPNVGDLEKWLGEVKNAVSSMSQLGPLMNSLADSAGSIQRMDASVNKIEKSILGMTDLSGISTQISQSAQKIGGLSQSIIDMQTSIRGLEELKEGFEAALGIMGELKITMGGLKTTMDTLTGSFEGIAGLADLGKLAKTLKPSIDELRETMSSVSGLKGTLDDIRKSAQSMGDLKLIIPELKASMGEIRTTVSSLKSGVGVQVGTVAPPPVSVGKPVGVRPIAKPISTPLSTSETPKTITGVAPIQTGGIRPSTEPLKAGRVGLTAKPIGDSKSKGKTPPIVTEVFDLIVQRAERGETAIALAKLLENGRDTISKSWKWHPTLYEVGTFARKLRKYPEGKQADESVIKVLFQKIEEWKTKMVDEK
;
A
#
# COMPACT_ATOMS: atom_id res chain seq x y z
N MET A 1 -94.98 38.85 153.32
CA MET A 1 -95.26 37.39 153.22
C MET A 1 -95.37 37.05 151.74
N ALA A 2 -95.22 35.79 151.34
CA ALA A 2 -95.44 35.41 149.95
C ALA A 2 -96.94 35.35 149.65
N GLU A 3 -97.41 36.13 148.68
CA GLU A 3 -98.69 35.84 148.01
C GLU A 3 -98.48 34.57 147.18
N LYS A 4 -98.89 33.44 147.76
CA LYS A 4 -99.02 32.19 147.00
C LYS A 4 -100.21 32.37 146.07
N GLY A 5 -99.93 32.78 144.83
CA GLY A 5 -100.90 32.74 143.73
C GLY A 5 -101.61 31.39 143.71
N THR A 6 -102.90 31.40 143.36
CA THR A 6 -103.76 30.23 143.56
C THR A 6 -103.28 29.04 142.73
N ILE A 7 -103.77 27.85 143.07
CA ILE A 7 -103.49 26.65 142.26
C ILE A 7 -103.97 26.87 140.80
N PHE A 8 -104.97 27.72 140.57
CA PHE A 8 -105.41 28.11 139.22
C PHE A 8 -104.42 29.03 138.50
N GLU A 9 -103.73 29.97 139.18
CA GLU A 9 -102.62 30.72 138.56
C GLU A 9 -101.52 29.75 138.07
N GLN A 10 -101.09 28.82 138.92
CA GLN A 10 -100.00 27.89 138.60
C GLN A 10 -100.38 26.92 137.46
N ILE A 11 -101.63 26.44 137.43
CA ILE A 11 -102.15 25.63 136.32
C ILE A 11 -102.22 26.43 135.02
N LYS A 12 -102.64 27.70 135.09
CA LYS A 12 -102.70 28.59 133.92
C LYS A 12 -101.30 28.89 133.38
N GLU A 13 -100.35 29.24 134.24
CA GLU A 13 -98.94 29.47 133.88
C GLU A 13 -98.33 28.22 133.22
N LYS A 14 -98.55 27.03 133.80
CA LYS A 14 -98.14 25.75 133.18
C LYS A 14 -98.81 25.47 131.84
N MET A 15 -100.06 25.90 131.65
CA MET A 15 -100.77 25.75 130.37
C MET A 15 -100.24 26.74 129.32
N ASP A 16 -99.96 27.98 129.69
CA ASP A 16 -99.38 28.99 128.80
C ASP A 16 -97.92 28.64 128.43
N GLU A 17 -97.12 28.13 129.36
CA GLU A 17 -95.80 27.51 129.08
C GLU A 17 -95.93 26.36 128.07
N MET A 18 -96.90 25.46 128.26
CA MET A 18 -97.12 24.32 127.36
C MET A 18 -97.58 24.75 125.96
N ILE A 19 -98.42 25.79 125.87
CA ILE A 19 -98.87 26.39 124.62
C ILE A 19 -97.70 27.10 123.92
N MET A 20 -96.84 27.82 124.66
CA MET A 20 -95.60 28.42 124.15
C MET A 20 -94.64 27.36 123.63
N GLY A 21 -94.38 26.29 124.41
CA GLY A 21 -93.55 25.16 124.00
C GLY A 21 -94.08 24.45 122.74
N ARG A 22 -95.41 24.25 122.64
CA ARG A 22 -96.05 23.71 121.44
C ARG A 22 -95.89 24.64 120.22
N ARG A 23 -96.07 25.96 120.39
CA ARG A 23 -95.84 26.95 119.31
C ARG A 23 -94.37 26.96 118.86
N TYR A 24 -93.44 26.88 119.80
CA TYR A 24 -92.00 26.81 119.51
C TYR A 24 -91.65 25.53 118.72
N LEU A 25 -92.12 24.36 119.16
CA LEU A 25 -91.91 23.10 118.43
C LEU A 25 -92.49 23.15 117.01
N ILE A 26 -93.67 23.74 116.81
CA ILE A 26 -94.25 23.92 115.47
C ILE A 26 -93.40 24.86 114.60
N SER A 27 -92.84 25.95 115.18
CA SER A 27 -91.88 26.83 114.50
C SER A 27 -90.63 26.07 114.05
N GLU A 28 -89.99 25.32 114.94
CA GLU A 28 -88.75 24.61 114.63
C GLU A 28 -88.99 23.45 113.65
N MET A 29 -90.12 22.74 113.74
CA MET A 29 -90.51 21.77 112.71
C MET A 29 -90.75 22.43 111.35
N GLY A 30 -91.31 23.64 111.32
CA GLY A 30 -91.46 24.43 110.08
C GLY A 30 -90.11 24.80 109.45
N LYS A 31 -89.16 25.31 110.26
CA LYS A 31 -87.78 25.60 109.81
C LYS A 31 -87.06 24.35 109.33
N LEU A 32 -87.20 23.23 110.06
CA LEU A 32 -86.61 21.95 109.70
C LEU A 32 -87.16 21.45 108.35
N LYS A 33 -88.50 21.51 108.15
CA LYS A 33 -89.10 21.16 106.86
C LYS A 33 -88.56 22.02 105.72
N VAL A 34 -88.52 23.34 105.87
CA VAL A 34 -87.95 24.25 104.85
C VAL A 34 -86.47 23.95 104.59
N THR A 35 -85.72 23.49 105.59
CA THR A 35 -84.31 23.08 105.44
C THR A 35 -84.18 21.76 104.69
N VAL A 36 -85.04 20.78 104.97
CA VAL A 36 -85.10 19.49 104.25
C VAL A 36 -85.57 19.69 102.80
N ASP A 37 -86.61 20.50 102.57
CA ASP A 37 -87.09 20.85 101.23
C ASP A 37 -85.99 21.51 100.40
N LYS A 38 -85.24 22.45 100.99
CA LYS A 38 -84.08 23.09 100.35
C LYS A 38 -82.93 22.12 100.11
N MET A 39 -82.64 21.21 101.04
CA MET A 39 -81.60 20.20 100.87
C MET A 39 -81.96 19.25 99.72
N ALA A 40 -83.20 18.77 99.65
CA ALA A 40 -83.69 17.95 98.56
C ALA A 40 -83.59 18.66 97.19
N ALA A 41 -83.90 19.96 97.14
CA ALA A 41 -83.74 20.79 95.94
C ALA A 41 -82.28 21.18 95.62
N SER A 42 -81.33 20.96 96.54
CA SER A 42 -79.90 21.26 96.37
C SER A 42 -79.05 20.02 96.06
N ILE A 43 -79.61 18.82 96.18
CA ILE A 43 -79.00 17.61 95.64
C ILE A 43 -79.11 17.72 94.11
N PRO A 44 -77.98 17.72 93.35
CA PRO A 44 -78.05 17.76 91.90
C PRO A 44 -78.83 16.53 91.40
N ASN A 45 -79.71 16.76 90.43
CA ASN A 45 -80.58 15.73 89.88
C ASN A 45 -79.75 14.52 89.43
N VAL A 46 -80.08 13.32 89.92
CA VAL A 46 -79.25 12.12 89.75
C VAL A 46 -79.03 11.80 88.27
N GLY A 47 -80.00 12.10 87.41
CA GLY A 47 -79.87 11.95 85.95
C GLY A 47 -78.79 12.85 85.31
N ASP A 48 -78.49 14.03 85.88
CA ASP A 48 -77.39 14.88 85.40
C ASP A 48 -76.03 14.29 85.81
N LEU A 49 -75.94 13.66 86.98
CA LEU A 49 -74.75 12.93 87.42
C LEU A 49 -74.53 11.66 86.57
N GLU A 50 -75.59 10.89 86.29
CA GLU A 50 -75.54 9.73 85.40
C GLU A 50 -75.13 10.13 83.98
N LYS A 51 -75.68 11.23 83.45
CA LYS A 51 -75.30 11.79 82.15
C LYS A 51 -73.83 12.18 82.11
N TRP A 52 -73.35 12.92 83.11
CA TRP A 52 -71.93 13.29 83.22
C TRP A 52 -71.02 12.05 83.32
N LEU A 53 -71.42 11.04 84.10
CA LEU A 53 -70.69 9.78 84.19
C LEU A 53 -70.64 9.03 82.85
N GLY A 54 -71.73 9.10 82.07
CA GLY A 54 -71.81 8.59 80.70
C GLY A 54 -70.89 9.33 79.73
N GLU A 55 -70.87 10.67 79.79
CA GLU A 55 -69.97 11.51 78.99
C GLU A 55 -68.49 11.24 79.33
N VAL A 56 -68.14 11.12 80.61
CA VAL A 56 -66.79 10.73 81.07
C VAL A 56 -66.44 9.30 80.61
N LYS A 57 -67.35 8.34 80.73
CA LYS A 57 -67.14 6.96 80.26
C LYS A 57 -66.90 6.90 78.75
N ASN A 58 -67.63 7.69 77.98
CA ASN A 58 -67.44 7.82 76.54
C ASN A 58 -66.10 8.47 76.22
N ALA A 59 -65.72 9.55 76.91
CA ALA A 59 -64.41 10.20 76.75
C ALA A 59 -63.22 9.28 77.08
N VAL A 60 -63.33 8.46 78.14
CA VAL A 60 -62.32 7.44 78.49
C VAL A 60 -62.27 6.31 77.44
N SER A 61 -63.42 5.95 76.87
CA SER A 61 -63.50 4.97 75.77
C SER A 61 -62.85 5.51 74.49
N SER A 62 -63.05 6.80 74.15
CA SER A 62 -62.33 7.49 73.08
C SER A 62 -60.84 7.65 73.37
N MET A 63 -60.45 7.91 74.63
CA MET A 63 -59.04 7.97 75.04
C MET A 63 -58.35 6.60 74.87
N SER A 64 -59.09 5.50 75.03
CA SER A 64 -58.58 4.15 74.75
C SER A 64 -58.25 3.93 73.26
N GLN A 65 -58.83 4.72 72.35
CA GLN A 65 -58.52 4.70 70.91
C GLN A 65 -57.18 5.39 70.55
N LEU A 66 -56.54 6.10 71.49
CA LEU A 66 -55.19 6.65 71.28
C LEU A 66 -54.10 5.56 71.26
N GLY A 67 -54.30 4.42 71.93
CA GLY A 67 -53.33 3.32 71.95
C GLY A 67 -52.95 2.83 70.53
N PRO A 68 -53.91 2.46 69.68
CA PRO A 68 -53.66 2.14 68.27
C PRO A 68 -52.95 3.25 67.48
N LEU A 69 -53.25 4.52 67.76
CA LEU A 69 -52.59 5.67 67.09
C LEU A 69 -51.13 5.83 67.55
N MET A 70 -50.83 5.64 68.83
CA MET A 70 -49.46 5.65 69.34
C MET A 70 -48.63 4.48 68.79
N ASN A 71 -49.22 3.29 68.66
CA ASN A 71 -48.57 2.15 68.01
C ASN A 71 -48.27 2.45 66.54
N SER A 72 -49.25 2.97 65.79
CA SER A 72 -49.07 3.36 64.38
C SER A 72 -48.00 4.45 64.20
N LEU A 73 -47.89 5.39 65.14
CA LEU A 73 -46.83 6.41 65.16
C LEU A 73 -45.45 5.80 65.44
N ALA A 74 -45.35 4.83 66.35
CA ALA A 74 -44.11 4.10 66.63
C ALA A 74 -43.66 3.26 65.41
N ASP A 75 -44.59 2.55 64.75
CA ASP A 75 -44.33 1.83 63.51
C ASP A 75 -43.87 2.76 62.39
N SER A 76 -44.50 3.95 62.27
CA SER A 76 -44.11 4.99 61.31
C SER A 76 -42.69 5.49 61.58
N ALA A 77 -42.33 5.79 62.83
CA ALA A 77 -40.97 6.18 63.21
C ALA A 77 -39.94 5.07 62.91
N GLY A 78 -40.28 3.81 63.21
CA GLY A 78 -39.47 2.64 62.87
C GLY A 78 -39.38 2.35 61.36
N SER A 79 -40.31 2.87 60.56
CA SER A 79 -40.24 2.86 59.09
C SER A 79 -39.31 3.96 58.58
N ILE A 80 -39.44 5.18 59.10
CA ILE A 80 -38.58 6.33 58.75
C ILE A 80 -37.10 6.02 59.04
N GLN A 81 -36.77 5.41 60.19
CA GLN A 81 -35.39 4.98 60.49
C GLN A 81 -34.86 3.92 59.51
N ARG A 82 -35.72 3.02 59.02
CA ARG A 82 -35.35 2.03 57.99
C ARG A 82 -35.18 2.66 56.60
N MET A 83 -35.96 3.71 56.28
CA MET A 83 -35.78 4.51 55.08
C MET A 83 -34.47 5.30 55.11
N ASP A 84 -34.16 5.99 56.21
CA ASP A 84 -32.89 6.71 56.40
C ASP A 84 -31.66 5.79 56.24
N ALA A 85 -31.68 4.63 56.91
CA ALA A 85 -30.64 3.62 56.78
C ALA A 85 -30.54 3.01 55.36
N SER A 86 -31.57 3.13 54.53
CA SER A 86 -31.57 2.75 53.11
C SER A 86 -31.01 3.86 52.23
N VAL A 87 -31.43 5.12 52.45
CA VAL A 87 -30.90 6.30 51.75
C VAL A 87 -29.39 6.44 51.96
N ASN A 88 -28.91 6.29 53.20
CA ASN A 88 -27.48 6.29 53.55
C ASN A 88 -26.68 5.17 52.83
N LYS A 89 -27.32 4.03 52.48
CA LYS A 89 -26.69 2.97 51.68
C LYS A 89 -26.68 3.30 50.19
N ILE A 90 -27.77 3.89 49.69
CA ILE A 90 -27.88 4.35 48.29
C ILE A 90 -26.84 5.45 48.03
N GLU A 91 -26.71 6.44 48.92
CA GLU A 91 -25.70 7.49 48.84
C GLU A 91 -24.27 6.91 48.78
N LYS A 92 -23.93 6.01 49.70
CA LYS A 92 -22.62 5.31 49.68
C LYS A 92 -22.41 4.48 48.42
N SER A 93 -23.46 3.88 47.86
CA SER A 93 -23.38 3.18 46.57
C SER A 93 -23.17 4.13 45.39
N ILE A 94 -23.81 5.29 45.39
CA ILE A 94 -23.62 6.34 44.36
C ILE A 94 -22.21 6.93 44.45
N LEU A 95 -21.71 7.18 45.66
CA LEU A 95 -20.33 7.61 45.89
C LEU A 95 -19.32 6.53 45.46
N GLY A 96 -19.62 5.24 45.67
CA GLY A 96 -18.84 4.14 45.10
C GLY A 96 -18.86 4.10 43.56
N MET A 97 -19.99 4.44 42.93
CA MET A 97 -20.10 4.59 41.49
C MET A 97 -19.31 5.79 40.91
N THR A 98 -18.67 6.62 41.75
CA THR A 98 -17.70 7.65 41.29
C THR A 98 -16.49 7.03 40.56
N ASP A 99 -16.26 5.72 40.70
CA ASP A 99 -15.32 4.95 39.85
C ASP A 99 -15.62 5.03 38.34
N LEU A 100 -16.80 5.52 37.94
CA LEU A 100 -17.07 5.99 36.57
C LEU A 100 -16.02 7.02 36.07
N SER A 101 -15.40 7.80 36.98
CA SER A 101 -14.26 8.68 36.68
C SER A 101 -12.99 7.87 36.33
N GLY A 102 -12.73 6.78 37.05
CA GLY A 102 -11.67 5.83 36.73
C GLY A 102 -11.89 5.14 35.38
N ILE A 103 -13.13 4.71 35.11
CA ILE A 103 -13.53 4.14 33.81
C ILE A 103 -13.39 5.18 32.69
N SER A 104 -13.82 6.42 32.89
CA SER A 104 -13.63 7.52 31.94
C SER A 104 -12.15 7.80 31.65
N THR A 105 -11.30 7.73 32.67
CA THR A 105 -9.84 7.86 32.55
C THR A 105 -9.25 6.71 31.74
N GLN A 106 -9.65 5.46 32.00
CA GLN A 106 -9.22 4.29 31.23
C GLN A 106 -9.69 4.34 29.76
N ILE A 107 -10.92 4.80 29.51
CA ILE A 107 -11.46 5.03 28.15
C ILE A 107 -10.63 6.09 27.43
N SER A 108 -10.28 7.19 28.11
CA SER A 108 -9.47 8.28 27.55
C SER A 108 -8.06 7.83 27.20
N GLN A 109 -7.39 7.09 28.09
CA GLN A 109 -6.09 6.47 27.82
C GLN A 109 -6.15 5.44 26.68
N SER A 110 -7.24 4.69 26.59
CA SER A 110 -7.46 3.73 25.50
C SER A 110 -7.65 4.43 24.16
N ALA A 111 -8.38 5.55 24.13
CA ALA A 111 -8.55 6.38 22.94
C ALA A 111 -7.20 6.96 22.46
N GLN A 112 -6.36 7.44 23.38
CA GLN A 112 -5.00 7.91 23.05
C GLN A 112 -4.13 6.78 22.45
N LYS A 113 -4.15 5.58 23.04
CA LYS A 113 -3.44 4.41 22.50
C LYS A 113 -3.93 4.00 21.11
N ILE A 114 -5.25 4.04 20.88
CA ILE A 114 -5.84 3.78 19.55
C ILE A 114 -5.40 4.85 18.53
N GLY A 115 -5.31 6.12 18.93
CA GLY A 115 -4.77 7.19 18.09
C GLY A 115 -3.31 6.93 17.67
N GLY A 116 -2.45 6.55 18.61
CA GLY A 116 -1.05 6.20 18.33
C GLY A 116 -0.90 4.99 17.40
N LEU A 117 -1.72 3.94 17.59
CA LEU A 117 -1.78 2.80 16.67
C LEU A 117 -2.26 3.22 15.27
N SER A 118 -3.24 4.12 15.18
CA SER A 118 -3.71 4.64 13.89
C SER A 118 -2.63 5.40 13.13
N GLN A 119 -1.80 6.18 13.82
CA GLN A 119 -0.65 6.85 13.18
C GLN A 119 0.37 5.84 12.68
N SER A 120 0.75 4.87 13.51
CA SER A 120 1.71 3.82 13.13
C SER A 120 1.24 3.01 11.90
N ILE A 121 -0.07 2.79 11.73
CA ILE A 121 -0.64 2.16 10.53
C ILE A 121 -0.46 3.05 9.28
N ILE A 122 -0.63 4.36 9.39
CA ILE A 122 -0.40 5.32 8.28
C ILE A 122 1.09 5.35 7.91
N ASP A 123 1.98 5.32 8.90
CA ASP A 123 3.43 5.29 8.71
C ASP A 123 3.88 3.98 8.02
N MET A 124 3.29 2.84 8.41
CA MET A 124 3.51 1.55 7.73
C MET A 124 2.97 1.54 6.30
N GLN A 125 1.77 2.07 6.05
CA GLN A 125 1.20 2.18 4.70
C GLN A 125 2.07 3.05 3.79
N THR A 126 2.59 4.17 4.31
CA THR A 126 3.52 5.05 3.60
C THR A 126 4.82 4.32 3.27
N SER A 127 5.32 3.51 4.22
CA SER A 127 6.54 2.69 4.04
C SER A 127 6.35 1.57 3.02
N ILE A 128 5.20 0.90 3.00
CA ILE A 128 4.85 -0.13 1.99
C ILE A 128 4.84 0.47 0.59
N ARG A 129 4.21 1.64 0.40
CA ARG A 129 4.21 2.34 -0.90
C ARG A 129 5.63 2.70 -1.36
N GLY A 130 6.51 3.13 -0.45
CA GLY A 130 7.92 3.38 -0.76
C GLY A 130 8.70 2.12 -1.19
N LEU A 131 8.29 0.94 -0.71
CA LEU A 131 8.84 -0.35 -1.16
C LEU A 131 8.26 -0.79 -2.52
N GLU A 132 7.03 -0.42 -2.84
CA GLU A 132 6.43 -0.61 -4.17
C GLU A 132 7.13 0.28 -5.22
N GLU A 133 7.31 1.57 -4.91
CA GLU A 133 8.10 2.52 -5.72
C GLU A 133 9.55 2.04 -5.93
N LEU A 134 10.19 1.48 -4.89
CA LEU A 134 11.53 0.87 -4.99
C LEU A 134 11.55 -0.40 -5.86
N LYS A 135 10.51 -1.24 -5.78
CA LYS A 135 10.37 -2.46 -6.59
C LYS A 135 10.24 -2.10 -8.08
N GLU A 136 9.41 -1.12 -8.43
CA GLU A 136 9.26 -0.65 -9.80
C GLU A 136 10.58 -0.08 -10.35
N GLY A 137 11.32 0.68 -9.54
CA GLY A 137 12.67 1.14 -9.87
C GLY A 137 13.67 0.00 -10.10
N PHE A 138 13.59 -1.09 -9.33
CA PHE A 138 14.46 -2.26 -9.51
C PHE A 138 14.08 -3.08 -10.75
N GLU A 139 12.79 -3.23 -11.06
CA GLU A 139 12.32 -3.90 -12.28
C GLU A 139 12.72 -3.10 -13.54
N ALA A 140 12.66 -1.76 -13.49
CA ALA A 140 13.19 -0.90 -14.55
C ALA A 140 14.72 -1.05 -14.72
N ALA A 141 15.47 -1.10 -13.61
CA ALA A 141 16.92 -1.31 -13.65
C ALA A 141 17.32 -2.69 -14.22
N LEU A 142 16.54 -3.75 -13.93
CA LEU A 142 16.71 -5.07 -14.54
C LEU A 142 16.41 -5.05 -16.04
N GLY A 143 15.42 -4.26 -16.49
CA GLY A 143 15.14 -4.03 -17.91
C GLY A 143 16.36 -3.44 -18.64
N ILE A 144 16.91 -2.34 -18.11
CA ILE A 144 18.12 -1.69 -18.64
C ILE A 144 19.32 -2.65 -18.64
N MET A 145 19.48 -3.48 -17.61
CA MET A 145 20.54 -4.50 -17.58
C MET A 145 20.33 -5.61 -18.63
N GLY A 146 19.07 -5.93 -18.98
CA GLY A 146 18.72 -6.79 -20.10
C GLY A 146 19.15 -6.20 -21.45
N GLU A 147 18.83 -4.93 -21.70
CA GLU A 147 19.24 -4.19 -22.90
C GLU A 147 20.76 -4.08 -23.02
N LEU A 148 21.45 -3.76 -21.91
CA LEU A 148 22.91 -3.73 -21.86
C LEU A 148 23.53 -5.10 -22.19
N LYS A 149 22.94 -6.20 -21.74
CA LYS A 149 23.38 -7.56 -22.06
C LYS A 149 23.20 -7.89 -23.54
N ILE A 150 22.11 -7.45 -24.17
CA ILE A 150 21.88 -7.58 -25.62
C ILE A 150 22.94 -6.76 -26.39
N THR A 151 23.20 -5.53 -25.94
CA THR A 151 24.21 -4.63 -26.53
C THR A 151 25.62 -5.23 -26.43
N MET A 152 25.99 -5.79 -25.28
CA MET A 152 27.25 -6.53 -25.11
C MET A 152 27.33 -7.78 -26.00
N GLY A 153 26.21 -8.48 -26.23
CA GLY A 153 26.14 -9.57 -27.20
C GLY A 153 26.47 -9.11 -28.62
N GLY A 154 25.82 -8.05 -29.10
CA GLY A 154 26.10 -7.46 -30.41
C GLY A 154 27.52 -6.89 -30.54
N LEU A 155 28.04 -6.27 -29.48
CA LEU A 155 29.44 -5.82 -29.41
C LEU A 155 30.41 -7.01 -29.52
N LYS A 156 30.13 -8.13 -28.83
CA LYS A 156 30.94 -9.33 -28.95
C LYS A 156 30.90 -9.89 -30.38
N THR A 157 29.72 -10.03 -31.00
CA THR A 157 29.62 -10.46 -32.40
C THR A 157 30.37 -9.53 -33.36
N THR A 158 30.40 -8.22 -33.07
CA THR A 158 31.19 -7.23 -33.82
C THR A 158 32.70 -7.46 -33.61
N MET A 159 33.14 -7.74 -32.39
CA MET A 159 34.54 -8.05 -32.07
C MET A 159 35.01 -9.39 -32.65
N ASP A 160 34.16 -10.42 -32.61
CA ASP A 160 34.39 -11.72 -33.24
C ASP A 160 34.52 -11.54 -34.78
N THR A 161 33.65 -10.74 -35.39
CA THR A 161 33.69 -10.39 -36.84
C THR A 161 34.94 -9.58 -37.20
N LEU A 162 35.33 -8.62 -36.37
CA LEU A 162 36.55 -7.82 -36.55
C LEU A 162 37.81 -8.70 -36.43
N THR A 163 37.82 -9.65 -35.48
CA THR A 163 38.90 -10.62 -35.29
C THR A 163 39.03 -11.54 -36.51
N GLY A 164 37.93 -12.12 -36.99
CA GLY A 164 37.91 -12.90 -38.22
C GLY A 164 38.31 -12.08 -39.46
N SER A 165 38.05 -10.78 -39.47
CA SER A 165 38.54 -9.87 -40.52
C SER A 165 40.05 -9.68 -40.44
N PHE A 166 40.65 -9.60 -39.24
CA PHE A 166 42.09 -9.58 -39.05
C PHE A 166 42.76 -10.93 -39.37
N GLU A 167 42.10 -12.06 -39.11
CA GLU A 167 42.54 -13.38 -39.59
C GLU A 167 42.47 -13.50 -41.12
N GLY A 168 41.43 -12.94 -41.74
CA GLY A 168 41.36 -12.75 -43.20
C GLY A 168 42.51 -11.89 -43.74
N ILE A 169 42.91 -10.84 -43.00
CA ILE A 169 44.09 -10.02 -43.29
C ILE A 169 45.40 -10.78 -43.03
N ALA A 170 45.44 -11.79 -42.16
CA ALA A 170 46.57 -12.72 -42.09
C ALA A 170 46.74 -13.55 -43.39
N GLY A 171 45.70 -13.61 -44.22
CA GLY A 171 45.77 -13.98 -45.65
C GLY A 171 46.73 -13.13 -46.49
N LEU A 172 47.24 -11.98 -46.00
CA LEU A 172 48.40 -11.32 -46.61
C LEU A 172 49.68 -12.18 -46.56
N ALA A 173 49.73 -13.25 -45.77
CA ALA A 173 50.75 -14.29 -45.92
C ALA A 173 50.69 -14.94 -47.32
N ASP A 174 49.49 -15.15 -47.86
CA ASP A 174 49.28 -15.60 -49.25
C ASP A 174 49.49 -14.48 -50.27
N LEU A 175 49.31 -13.21 -49.92
CA LEU A 175 49.81 -12.10 -50.75
C LEU A 175 51.35 -12.09 -50.82
N GLY A 176 52.01 -12.48 -49.71
CA GLY A 176 53.46 -12.71 -49.65
C GLY A 176 53.92 -13.96 -50.42
N LYS A 177 53.07 -15.00 -50.54
CA LYS A 177 53.28 -16.11 -51.49
C LYS A 177 53.08 -15.63 -52.92
N LEU A 178 51.98 -14.94 -53.23
CA LEU A 178 51.66 -14.39 -54.56
C LEU A 178 52.79 -13.49 -55.08
N ALA A 179 53.36 -12.63 -54.23
CA ALA A 179 54.53 -11.82 -54.57
C ALA A 179 55.79 -12.66 -54.88
N LYS A 180 55.97 -13.81 -54.22
CA LYS A 180 57.02 -14.79 -54.57
C LYS A 180 56.70 -15.55 -55.86
N THR A 181 55.44 -15.85 -56.18
CA THR A 181 55.05 -16.52 -57.43
C THR A 181 55.10 -15.58 -58.63
N LEU A 182 54.75 -14.31 -58.46
CA LEU A 182 54.83 -13.26 -59.47
C LEU A 182 56.28 -12.84 -59.76
N LYS A 183 57.20 -12.96 -58.79
CA LYS A 183 58.58 -12.53 -58.98
C LYS A 183 59.28 -13.21 -60.17
N PRO A 184 59.27 -14.56 -60.33
CA PRO A 184 59.77 -15.22 -61.52
C PRO A 184 59.20 -14.64 -62.81
N SER A 185 57.88 -14.47 -62.91
CA SER A 185 57.24 -13.91 -64.11
C SER A 185 57.60 -12.45 -64.38
N ILE A 186 57.87 -11.65 -63.34
CA ILE A 186 58.39 -10.28 -63.48
C ILE A 186 59.85 -10.29 -63.96
N ASP A 187 60.67 -11.22 -63.48
CA ASP A 187 62.06 -11.38 -63.93
C ASP A 187 62.11 -11.92 -65.38
N GLU A 188 61.22 -12.84 -65.78
CA GLU A 188 61.03 -13.31 -67.16
C GLU A 188 60.51 -12.21 -68.09
N LEU A 189 59.57 -11.38 -67.64
CA LEU A 189 59.07 -10.22 -68.40
C LEU A 189 60.20 -9.19 -68.59
N ARG A 190 61.08 -9.04 -67.60
CA ARG A 190 62.26 -8.17 -67.69
C ARG A 190 63.33 -8.73 -68.63
N GLU A 191 63.53 -10.04 -68.66
CA GLU A 191 64.46 -10.70 -69.58
C GLU A 191 63.95 -10.64 -71.03
N THR A 192 62.64 -10.81 -71.24
CA THR A 192 62.01 -10.62 -72.57
C THR A 192 62.01 -9.15 -73.00
N MET A 193 61.79 -8.17 -72.12
CA MET A 193 62.01 -6.75 -72.45
C MET A 193 63.48 -6.44 -72.79
N SER A 194 64.43 -7.09 -72.11
CA SER A 194 65.86 -6.96 -72.41
C SER A 194 66.21 -7.58 -73.76
N SER A 195 65.62 -8.73 -74.08
CA SER A 195 65.73 -9.40 -75.38
C SER A 195 65.11 -8.57 -76.52
N VAL A 196 63.95 -7.95 -76.30
CA VAL A 196 63.31 -7.01 -77.24
C VAL A 196 64.15 -5.75 -77.42
N SER A 197 64.83 -5.28 -76.36
CA SER A 197 65.79 -4.17 -76.46
C SER A 197 67.04 -4.57 -77.27
N GLY A 198 67.50 -5.82 -77.14
CA GLY A 198 68.54 -6.41 -78.00
C GLY A 198 68.11 -6.52 -79.47
N LEU A 199 66.87 -6.98 -79.72
CA LEU A 199 66.26 -7.02 -81.06
C LEU A 199 66.07 -5.62 -81.66
N LYS A 200 65.81 -4.60 -80.84
CA LYS A 200 65.83 -3.20 -81.29
C LYS A 200 67.25 -2.77 -81.68
N GLY A 201 68.27 -3.17 -80.91
CA GLY A 201 69.68 -2.94 -81.25
C GLY A 201 70.05 -3.57 -82.59
N THR A 202 69.71 -4.84 -82.82
CA THR A 202 69.96 -5.49 -84.12
C THR A 202 69.11 -4.91 -85.24
N LEU A 203 67.91 -4.40 -84.97
CA LEU A 203 67.10 -3.66 -85.95
C LEU A 203 67.74 -2.31 -86.32
N ASP A 204 68.30 -1.58 -85.36
CA ASP A 204 69.04 -0.33 -85.61
C ASP A 204 70.37 -0.59 -86.34
N ASP A 205 71.03 -1.74 -86.13
CA ASP A 205 72.21 -2.15 -86.92
C ASP A 205 71.84 -2.65 -88.33
N ILE A 206 70.72 -3.37 -88.49
CA ILE A 206 70.13 -3.68 -89.81
C ILE A 206 69.74 -2.39 -90.53
N ARG A 207 69.23 -1.38 -89.81
CA ARG A 207 68.92 -0.07 -90.36
C ARG A 207 70.18 0.68 -90.83
N LYS A 208 71.27 0.66 -90.05
CA LYS A 208 72.58 1.18 -90.51
C LYS A 208 73.07 0.42 -91.75
N SER A 209 72.91 -0.90 -91.79
CA SER A 209 73.28 -1.72 -92.96
C SER A 209 72.39 -1.44 -94.18
N ALA A 210 71.10 -1.14 -93.99
CA ALA A 210 70.21 -0.70 -95.04
C ALA A 210 70.53 0.73 -95.52
N GLN A 211 71.00 1.60 -94.63
CA GLN A 211 71.53 2.92 -95.00
C GLN A 211 72.84 2.80 -95.77
N SER A 212 73.79 1.94 -95.38
CA SER A 212 75.00 1.70 -96.17
C SER A 212 74.74 0.93 -97.47
N MET A 213 73.63 0.18 -97.59
CA MET A 213 73.10 -0.25 -98.90
C MET A 213 72.49 0.88 -99.72
N GLY A 214 71.94 1.92 -99.07
CA GLY A 214 71.55 3.19 -99.69
C GLY A 214 72.75 3.99 -100.20
N ASP A 215 73.82 4.05 -99.41
CA ASP A 215 75.09 4.66 -99.79
C ASP A 215 75.77 3.85 -100.91
N LEU A 216 75.73 2.52 -100.87
CA LEU A 216 76.11 1.66 -102.01
C LEU A 216 75.25 1.95 -103.26
N LYS A 217 73.99 2.35 -103.10
CA LYS A 217 73.13 2.81 -104.21
C LYS A 217 73.48 4.20 -104.75
N LEU A 218 74.25 5.01 -104.01
CA LEU A 218 74.88 6.25 -104.48
C LEU A 218 76.29 6.01 -105.04
N ILE A 219 77.03 5.05 -104.47
CA ILE A 219 78.29 4.56 -105.02
C ILE A 219 78.04 3.79 -106.33
N ILE A 220 76.88 3.17 -106.58
CA ILE A 220 76.58 2.53 -107.87
C ILE A 220 76.60 3.50 -109.06
N PRO A 221 75.95 4.68 -109.04
CA PRO A 221 76.12 5.67 -110.12
C PRO A 221 77.54 6.27 -110.17
N GLU A 222 78.24 6.46 -109.05
CA GLU A 222 79.66 6.87 -109.08
C GLU A 222 80.57 5.79 -109.67
N LEU A 223 80.36 4.51 -109.34
CA LEU A 223 81.04 3.35 -109.91
C LEU A 223 80.66 3.15 -111.38
N LYS A 224 79.45 3.54 -111.79
CA LYS A 224 79.01 3.54 -113.19
C LYS A 224 79.59 4.71 -113.99
N ALA A 225 79.79 5.87 -113.36
CA ALA A 225 80.52 7.00 -113.91
C ALA A 225 82.02 6.64 -114.03
N SER A 226 82.63 6.12 -112.97
CA SER A 226 84.00 5.60 -112.95
C SER A 226 84.20 4.44 -113.91
N MET A 227 83.24 3.51 -114.07
CA MET A 227 83.28 2.50 -115.15
C MET A 227 83.09 3.13 -116.53
N GLY A 228 82.44 4.29 -116.64
CA GLY A 228 82.38 5.12 -117.85
C GLY A 228 83.73 5.75 -118.17
N GLU A 229 84.41 6.33 -117.18
CA GLU A 229 85.76 6.90 -117.27
C GLU A 229 86.82 5.82 -117.49
N ILE A 230 86.69 4.65 -116.88
CA ILE A 230 87.49 3.45 -117.17
C ILE A 230 87.18 2.98 -118.59
N ARG A 231 85.93 3.04 -119.07
CA ARG A 231 85.60 2.67 -120.46
C ARG A 231 86.16 3.67 -121.48
N THR A 232 86.18 4.97 -121.19
CA THR A 232 86.82 5.96 -122.08
C THR A 232 88.34 5.86 -122.01
N THR A 233 88.95 5.76 -120.83
CA THR A 233 90.40 5.58 -120.67
C THR A 233 90.89 4.24 -121.22
N VAL A 234 90.15 3.15 -121.08
CA VAL A 234 90.43 1.86 -121.76
C VAL A 234 90.24 1.99 -123.28
N SER A 235 89.35 2.84 -123.77
CA SER A 235 89.24 3.11 -125.21
C SER A 235 90.45 3.89 -125.75
N SER A 236 90.98 4.86 -125.00
CA SER A 236 92.22 5.56 -125.37
C SER A 236 93.50 4.75 -125.10
N LEU A 237 93.52 3.88 -124.08
CA LEU A 237 94.63 2.93 -123.86
C LEU A 237 94.63 1.79 -124.88
N LYS A 238 93.47 1.41 -125.43
CA LYS A 238 93.40 0.47 -126.57
C LYS A 238 93.92 1.08 -127.88
N SER A 239 94.08 2.41 -127.93
CA SER A 239 94.86 3.11 -128.97
C SER A 239 96.29 3.46 -128.51
N GLY A 240 96.74 2.95 -127.35
CA GLY A 240 97.98 3.37 -126.66
C GLY A 240 98.74 2.25 -125.93
N VAL A 241 99.08 1.17 -126.65
CA VAL A 241 100.26 0.29 -126.47
C VAL A 241 100.81 0.02 -125.04
N GLY A 242 100.40 -1.11 -124.44
CA GLY A 242 101.30 -2.20 -124.03
C GLY A 242 102.09 -2.20 -122.69
N VAL A 243 102.56 -3.42 -122.35
CA VAL A 243 103.77 -3.78 -121.54
C VAL A 243 103.71 -3.75 -119.98
N GLN A 244 103.75 -4.96 -119.38
CA GLN A 244 104.31 -5.35 -118.04
C GLN A 244 103.65 -4.80 -116.74
N VAL A 245 103.94 -5.26 -115.49
CA VAL A 245 104.19 -6.60 -114.84
C VAL A 245 104.08 -6.41 -113.29
N GLY A 246 103.68 -7.43 -112.50
CA GLY A 246 104.26 -7.65 -111.15
C GLY A 246 103.39 -7.54 -109.86
N THR A 247 103.10 -8.71 -109.25
CA THR A 247 103.32 -9.11 -107.82
C THR A 247 102.94 -8.26 -106.57
N VAL A 248 102.58 -8.98 -105.47
CA VAL A 248 102.88 -8.79 -104.02
C VAL A 248 101.68 -8.85 -103.01
N ALA A 249 101.94 -9.60 -101.92
CA ALA A 249 101.19 -10.10 -100.76
C ALA A 249 100.50 -9.11 -99.73
N PRO A 250 99.67 -9.64 -98.77
CA PRO A 250 99.15 -8.98 -97.52
C PRO A 250 100.17 -9.09 -96.34
N PRO A 251 99.93 -8.81 -95.00
CA PRO A 251 98.72 -8.68 -94.12
C PRO A 251 98.81 -7.42 -93.15
N PRO A 252 98.48 -7.34 -91.81
CA PRO A 252 97.72 -8.17 -90.81
C PRO A 252 96.81 -7.47 -89.72
N VAL A 253 96.00 -8.28 -89.01
CA VAL A 253 95.65 -8.36 -87.54
C VAL A 253 95.90 -7.17 -86.55
N SER A 254 94.96 -6.87 -85.59
CA SER A 254 95.19 -6.91 -84.10
C SER A 254 94.10 -6.30 -83.14
N VAL A 255 93.75 -7.07 -82.08
CA VAL A 255 93.42 -6.77 -80.64
C VAL A 255 92.65 -5.50 -80.18
N GLY A 256 91.66 -5.69 -79.27
CA GLY A 256 91.09 -4.64 -78.37
C GLY A 256 90.22 -5.18 -77.20
N LYS A 257 90.44 -4.69 -75.97
CA LYS A 257 89.80 -5.06 -74.65
C LYS A 257 89.70 -3.74 -73.80
N PRO A 258 89.29 -3.67 -72.50
CA PRO A 258 88.34 -4.43 -71.63
C PRO A 258 87.49 -3.51 -70.66
N VAL A 259 86.85 -4.09 -69.61
CA VAL A 259 86.41 -3.47 -68.29
C VAL A 259 85.28 -2.41 -68.32
N GLY A 260 84.37 -2.29 -67.33
CA GLY A 260 84.04 -3.12 -66.14
C GLY A 260 83.57 -2.32 -64.88
N VAL A 261 83.18 -3.02 -63.79
CA VAL A 261 82.94 -2.51 -62.40
C VAL A 261 81.67 -1.62 -62.21
N ARG A 262 81.09 -1.41 -61.01
CA ARG A 262 80.38 -2.27 -60.00
C ARG A 262 79.62 -1.32 -59.00
N PRO A 263 78.72 -1.79 -58.09
CA PRO A 263 77.86 -0.92 -57.25
C PRO A 263 78.23 -0.87 -55.76
N ILE A 264 77.50 -0.06 -54.96
CA ILE A 264 77.38 -0.08 -53.47
C ILE A 264 76.00 0.53 -53.05
N ALA A 265 75.52 0.38 -51.80
CA ALA A 265 74.11 0.61 -51.43
C ALA A 265 73.80 0.98 -49.95
N LYS A 266 72.60 1.58 -49.70
CA LYS A 266 71.78 1.59 -48.43
C LYS A 266 72.36 2.36 -47.20
N PRO A 267 71.61 2.52 -46.07
CA PRO A 267 70.18 2.91 -45.82
C PRO A 267 70.05 3.96 -44.66
N ILE A 268 68.83 4.24 -44.11
CA ILE A 268 68.48 4.42 -42.64
C ILE A 268 67.02 4.96 -42.41
N SER A 269 66.50 4.86 -41.17
CA SER A 269 65.14 5.14 -40.60
C SER A 269 64.77 6.64 -40.45
N THR A 270 63.65 7.14 -39.86
CA THR A 270 62.79 6.74 -38.68
C THR A 270 61.42 7.52 -38.69
N PRO A 271 60.44 7.33 -37.74
CA PRO A 271 59.02 7.74 -37.88
C PRO A 271 58.55 8.98 -37.04
N LEU A 272 57.25 9.31 -37.08
CA LEU A 272 56.55 10.26 -36.18
C LEU A 272 55.11 9.82 -35.81
N SER A 273 54.44 10.53 -34.90
CA SER A 273 53.16 10.18 -34.24
C SER A 273 52.29 11.42 -33.96
N THR A 274 50.97 11.25 -33.73
CA THR A 274 50.07 12.30 -33.19
C THR A 274 48.82 11.70 -32.52
N SER A 275 48.19 12.43 -31.60
CA SER A 275 46.93 12.06 -30.91
C SER A 275 46.06 13.29 -30.63
N GLU A 276 44.75 13.11 -30.49
CA GLU A 276 43.79 14.16 -30.10
C GLU A 276 42.73 13.66 -29.09
N THR A 277 42.02 14.59 -28.46
CA THR A 277 40.95 14.38 -27.46
C THR A 277 39.80 15.38 -27.69
N PRO A 278 38.60 15.16 -27.13
CA PRO A 278 37.95 16.31 -26.48
C PRO A 278 37.04 16.03 -25.26
N LYS A 279 37.31 16.78 -24.19
CA LYS A 279 36.42 17.68 -23.40
C LYS A 279 35.13 17.20 -22.68
N THR A 280 34.96 17.82 -21.50
CA THR A 280 33.83 17.78 -20.55
C THR A 280 32.72 18.78 -20.88
N ILE A 281 31.47 18.52 -20.43
CA ILE A 281 30.38 19.51 -20.26
C ILE A 281 29.73 19.32 -18.87
N THR A 282 29.19 20.37 -18.26
CA THR A 282 28.75 20.41 -16.85
C THR A 282 27.38 21.08 -16.66
N GLY A 283 26.52 20.49 -15.81
CA GLY A 283 25.59 21.24 -14.95
C GLY A 283 24.11 21.34 -15.36
N VAL A 284 23.22 20.92 -14.46
CA VAL A 284 21.81 21.35 -14.33
C VAL A 284 21.49 21.45 -12.82
N ALA A 285 20.62 22.37 -12.40
CA ALA A 285 20.29 22.65 -11.00
C ALA A 285 18.93 22.05 -10.55
N PRO A 286 18.70 21.81 -9.24
CA PRO A 286 17.42 21.30 -8.73
C PRO A 286 16.34 22.38 -8.59
N ILE A 287 15.08 22.01 -8.80
CA ILE A 287 13.90 22.89 -8.67
C ILE A 287 13.18 22.64 -7.34
N GLN A 288 12.71 23.71 -6.70
CA GLN A 288 11.87 23.64 -5.51
C GLN A 288 10.37 23.77 -5.84
N THR A 289 9.58 22.80 -5.40
CA THR A 289 8.11 22.88 -5.23
C THR A 289 7.73 21.89 -4.13
N GLY A 290 6.75 22.11 -3.25
CA GLY A 290 5.82 23.23 -3.11
C GLY A 290 4.63 22.74 -2.28
N GLY A 291 4.50 23.19 -1.03
CA GLY A 291 3.64 22.55 -0.04
C GLY A 291 2.14 22.75 -0.26
N ILE A 292 1.33 21.70 -0.12
CA ILE A 292 -0.14 21.74 -0.12
C ILE A 292 -0.68 20.99 1.10
N ARG A 293 -1.72 21.56 1.74
CA ARG A 293 -2.32 21.08 3.00
C ARG A 293 -3.84 20.84 2.83
N PRO A 294 -4.34 19.60 2.94
CA PRO A 294 -5.70 19.32 3.41
C PRO A 294 -5.65 19.22 4.95
N SER A 295 -6.32 20.08 5.74
CA SER A 295 -7.76 20.35 5.82
C SER A 295 -8.54 19.13 6.35
N THR A 296 -9.19 19.31 7.49
CA THR A 296 -9.72 18.24 8.36
C THR A 296 -11.24 18.21 8.38
N GLU A 297 -11.86 17.06 8.08
CA GLU A 297 -13.24 16.80 8.47
C GLU A 297 -13.52 15.29 8.68
N PRO A 298 -13.68 14.80 9.93
CA PRO A 298 -13.94 13.39 10.22
C PRO A 298 -15.44 13.08 10.32
N LEU A 299 -15.96 12.24 9.43
CA LEU A 299 -17.34 11.74 9.51
C LEU A 299 -17.55 10.83 10.73
N LYS A 300 -18.70 11.00 11.41
CA LYS A 300 -19.09 10.22 12.61
C LYS A 300 -19.30 8.74 12.29
N ALA A 301 -18.37 7.88 12.70
CA ALA A 301 -18.55 6.44 12.71
C ALA A 301 -19.27 5.98 14.00
N GLY A 302 -20.48 5.42 13.86
CA GLY A 302 -21.24 4.85 14.99
C GLY A 302 -20.66 3.52 15.46
N ARG A 303 -20.38 3.39 16.77
CA ARG A 303 -19.80 2.19 17.39
C ARG A 303 -20.84 1.47 18.25
N VAL A 304 -21.44 0.41 17.72
CA VAL A 304 -22.36 -0.48 18.45
C VAL A 304 -21.60 -1.70 18.96
N GLY A 305 -21.79 -2.08 20.22
CA GLY A 305 -21.13 -3.24 20.83
C GLY A 305 -21.78 -4.56 20.44
N LEU A 306 -20.97 -5.59 20.20
CA LEU A 306 -21.44 -6.95 19.95
C LEU A 306 -21.52 -7.73 21.28
N THR A 307 -22.73 -8.11 21.68
CA THR A 307 -22.97 -9.03 22.80
C THR A 307 -23.08 -10.46 22.27
N ALA A 308 -22.04 -11.26 22.48
CA ALA A 308 -22.07 -12.68 22.12
C ALA A 308 -23.04 -13.47 23.02
N LYS A 309 -23.70 -14.48 22.45
CA LYS A 309 -24.60 -15.41 23.16
C LYS A 309 -24.13 -16.86 22.90
N PRO A 310 -24.21 -17.79 23.88
CA PRO A 310 -23.53 -19.07 23.76
C PRO A 310 -24.07 -20.01 22.67
N ILE A 311 -23.16 -20.83 22.14
CA ILE A 311 -23.42 -21.89 21.16
C ILE A 311 -24.05 -23.11 21.87
N GLY A 312 -25.03 -23.75 21.24
CA GLY A 312 -25.59 -25.03 21.69
C GLY A 312 -24.97 -26.21 20.96
N ASP A 313 -24.60 -27.27 21.69
CA ASP A 313 -23.96 -28.45 21.12
C ASP A 313 -24.89 -29.23 20.16
N SER A 314 -24.33 -29.65 19.03
CA SER A 314 -24.97 -30.55 18.06
C SER A 314 -23.97 -31.57 17.54
N LYS A 315 -24.38 -32.83 17.48
CA LYS A 315 -23.49 -33.98 17.22
C LYS A 315 -22.93 -33.95 15.80
N SER A 316 -21.67 -34.35 15.65
CA SER A 316 -20.89 -34.19 14.43
C SER A 316 -21.37 -35.08 13.28
N LYS A 317 -22.12 -34.50 12.35
CA LYS A 317 -21.77 -34.63 10.92
C LYS A 317 -20.59 -33.69 10.62
N GLY A 318 -20.04 -33.73 9.41
CA GLY A 318 -18.84 -32.94 9.07
C GLY A 318 -18.99 -31.46 9.42
N LYS A 319 -17.95 -30.85 9.99
CA LYS A 319 -17.98 -29.43 10.37
C LYS A 319 -17.44 -28.60 9.22
N THR A 320 -18.23 -27.62 8.76
CA THR A 320 -17.75 -26.55 7.87
C THR A 320 -16.51 -25.89 8.48
N PRO A 321 -15.43 -25.64 7.72
CA PRO A 321 -14.20 -25.05 8.26
C PRO A 321 -14.45 -23.70 8.96
N PRO A 322 -13.84 -23.39 10.11
CA PRO A 322 -14.11 -22.17 10.86
C PRO A 322 -14.00 -20.88 10.02
N ILE A 323 -12.97 -20.79 9.18
CA ILE A 323 -12.74 -19.65 8.27
C ILE A 323 -13.89 -19.43 7.27
N VAL A 324 -14.58 -20.49 6.84
CA VAL A 324 -15.74 -20.39 5.95
C VAL A 324 -16.93 -19.79 6.70
N THR A 325 -17.16 -20.27 7.93
CA THR A 325 -18.22 -19.78 8.81
C THR A 325 -18.00 -18.30 9.18
N GLU A 326 -16.80 -17.95 9.66
CA GLU A 326 -16.44 -16.57 10.04
C GLU A 326 -16.58 -15.57 8.89
N VAL A 327 -16.11 -15.93 7.69
CA VAL A 327 -16.24 -15.09 6.49
C VAL A 327 -17.71 -14.88 6.11
N PHE A 328 -18.53 -15.93 6.14
CA PHE A 328 -19.94 -15.80 5.80
C PHE A 328 -20.76 -15.07 6.88
N ASP A 329 -20.48 -15.28 8.16
CA ASP A 329 -21.16 -14.59 9.25
C ASP A 329 -20.84 -13.08 9.26
N LEU A 330 -19.61 -12.71 8.88
CA LEU A 330 -19.25 -11.31 8.64
C LEU A 330 -20.06 -10.69 7.49
N ILE A 331 -20.32 -11.44 6.41
CA ILE A 331 -21.14 -10.99 5.28
C ILE A 331 -22.62 -10.84 5.70
N VAL A 332 -23.16 -11.78 6.48
CA VAL A 332 -24.51 -11.68 7.06
C VAL A 332 -24.63 -10.42 7.92
N GLN A 333 -23.74 -10.24 8.89
CA GLN A 333 -23.71 -9.07 9.78
C GLN A 333 -23.53 -7.73 9.03
N ARG A 334 -22.92 -7.74 7.84
CA ARG A 334 -22.78 -6.55 6.97
C ARG A 334 -24.07 -6.25 6.22
N ALA A 335 -24.77 -7.27 5.72
CA ALA A 335 -26.07 -7.10 5.08
C ALA A 335 -27.19 -6.73 6.06
N GLU A 336 -27.20 -7.28 7.28
CA GLU A 336 -28.12 -6.89 8.37
C GLU A 336 -28.00 -5.41 8.76
N ARG A 337 -26.81 -4.81 8.59
CA ARG A 337 -26.57 -3.37 8.77
C ARG A 337 -27.01 -2.50 7.58
N GLY A 338 -27.60 -3.11 6.55
CA GLY A 338 -28.07 -2.38 5.37
C GLY A 338 -26.94 -1.81 4.50
N GLU A 339 -25.84 -2.54 4.34
CA GLU A 339 -24.80 -2.12 3.39
C GLU A 339 -25.29 -2.14 1.93
N THR A 340 -24.66 -1.32 1.09
CA THR A 340 -25.00 -1.24 -0.34
C THR A 340 -24.71 -2.55 -1.06
N ALA A 341 -25.47 -2.86 -2.11
CA ALA A 341 -25.29 -4.09 -2.88
C ALA A 341 -23.84 -4.25 -3.39
N ILE A 342 -23.18 -3.15 -3.75
CA ILE A 342 -21.80 -3.14 -4.25
C ILE A 342 -20.77 -3.35 -3.12
N ALA A 343 -21.04 -2.90 -1.90
CA ALA A 343 -20.21 -3.23 -0.74
C ALA A 343 -20.30 -4.73 -0.41
N LEU A 344 -21.52 -5.28 -0.39
CA LEU A 344 -21.77 -6.72 -0.21
C LEU A 344 -21.12 -7.56 -1.33
N ALA A 345 -21.13 -7.08 -2.57
CA ALA A 345 -20.42 -7.73 -3.67
C ALA A 345 -18.90 -7.78 -3.46
N LYS A 346 -18.29 -6.68 -3.01
CA LYS A 346 -16.85 -6.63 -2.67
C LYS A 346 -16.53 -7.56 -1.49
N LEU A 347 -17.39 -7.62 -0.48
CA LEU A 347 -17.23 -8.54 0.66
C LEU A 347 -17.34 -10.02 0.25
N LEU A 348 -18.26 -10.37 -0.65
CA LEU A 348 -18.39 -11.73 -1.18
C LEU A 348 -17.17 -12.15 -2.03
N GLU A 349 -16.59 -11.25 -2.83
CA GLU A 349 -15.36 -11.56 -3.58
C GLU A 349 -14.13 -11.66 -2.66
N ASN A 350 -13.95 -10.71 -1.73
CA ASN A 350 -12.88 -10.79 -0.74
C ASN A 350 -13.01 -12.06 0.13
N GLY A 351 -14.23 -12.41 0.54
CA GLY A 351 -14.52 -13.62 1.32
C GLY A 351 -14.24 -14.91 0.55
N ARG A 352 -14.71 -14.99 -0.71
CA ARG A 352 -14.38 -16.08 -1.64
C ARG A 352 -12.87 -16.27 -1.78
N ASP A 353 -12.14 -15.18 -1.98
CA ASP A 353 -10.72 -15.23 -2.24
C ASP A 353 -9.93 -15.59 -0.98
N THR A 354 -10.34 -15.12 0.21
CA THR A 354 -9.83 -15.57 1.51
C THR A 354 -10.06 -17.07 1.71
N ILE A 355 -11.29 -17.57 1.52
CA ILE A 355 -11.59 -19.01 1.64
C ILE A 355 -10.73 -19.81 0.65
N SER A 356 -10.53 -19.33 -0.58
CA SER A 356 -9.71 -20.02 -1.60
C SER A 356 -8.20 -20.07 -1.28
N LYS A 357 -7.72 -19.21 -0.37
CA LYS A 357 -6.34 -19.19 0.11
C LYS A 357 -6.15 -20.02 1.39
N SER A 358 -7.17 -20.06 2.25
CA SER A 358 -7.12 -20.73 3.57
C SER A 358 -7.70 -22.15 3.58
N TRP A 359 -8.42 -22.56 2.54
CA TRP A 359 -9.00 -23.90 2.41
C TRP A 359 -8.92 -24.39 0.95
N LYS A 360 -9.19 -25.68 0.73
CA LYS A 360 -9.17 -26.29 -0.61
C LYS A 360 -10.20 -25.61 -1.52
N TRP A 361 -9.86 -25.40 -2.79
CA TRP A 361 -10.80 -24.87 -3.76
C TRP A 361 -12.06 -25.75 -3.86
N HIS A 362 -13.23 -25.12 -3.75
CA HIS A 362 -14.53 -25.80 -3.75
C HIS A 362 -15.45 -25.21 -4.83
N PRO A 363 -16.22 -26.02 -5.59
CA PRO A 363 -17.10 -25.53 -6.66
C PRO A 363 -18.06 -24.41 -6.23
N THR A 364 -18.54 -24.47 -4.99
CA THR A 364 -19.39 -23.44 -4.37
C THR A 364 -18.79 -22.02 -4.40
N LEU A 365 -17.46 -21.88 -4.43
CA LEU A 365 -16.79 -20.57 -4.57
C LEU A 365 -17.07 -19.89 -5.94
N TYR A 366 -17.51 -20.67 -6.94
CA TYR A 366 -18.02 -20.14 -8.19
C TYR A 366 -19.44 -19.55 -8.04
N GLU A 367 -20.30 -20.17 -7.21
CA GLU A 367 -21.62 -19.63 -6.88
C GLU A 367 -21.49 -18.30 -6.12
N VAL A 368 -20.59 -18.23 -5.14
CA VAL A 368 -20.29 -17.00 -4.37
C VAL A 368 -19.88 -15.85 -5.30
N GLY A 369 -18.89 -16.08 -6.17
CA GLY A 369 -18.45 -15.07 -7.15
C GLY A 369 -19.52 -14.72 -8.19
N THR A 370 -20.37 -15.66 -8.55
CA THR A 370 -21.52 -15.41 -9.45
C THR A 370 -22.58 -14.55 -8.78
N PHE A 371 -22.81 -14.70 -7.47
CA PHE A 371 -23.73 -13.86 -6.70
C PHE A 371 -23.18 -12.45 -6.52
N ALA A 372 -21.89 -12.30 -6.21
CA ALA A 372 -21.22 -10.99 -6.16
C ALA A 372 -21.35 -10.23 -7.50
N ARG A 373 -21.16 -10.92 -8.63
CA ARG A 373 -21.37 -10.37 -9.97
C ARG A 373 -22.83 -9.96 -10.26
N LYS A 374 -23.82 -10.58 -9.60
CA LYS A 374 -25.23 -10.11 -9.67
C LYS A 374 -25.42 -8.84 -8.84
N LEU A 375 -24.88 -8.80 -7.62
CA LEU A 375 -24.96 -7.63 -6.74
C LEU A 375 -24.24 -6.39 -7.33
N ARG A 376 -23.15 -6.58 -8.09
CA ARG A 376 -22.49 -5.50 -8.86
C ARG A 376 -23.36 -4.85 -9.95
N LYS A 377 -24.50 -5.45 -10.33
CA LYS A 377 -25.42 -4.86 -11.33
C LYS A 377 -26.47 -3.93 -10.71
N TYR A 378 -26.50 -3.78 -9.39
CA TYR A 378 -27.39 -2.83 -8.72
C TYR A 378 -26.84 -1.40 -8.85
N PRO A 379 -27.71 -0.37 -8.92
CA PRO A 379 -27.28 1.02 -9.02
C PRO A 379 -26.38 1.44 -7.85
N GLU A 380 -25.37 2.27 -8.13
CA GLU A 380 -24.48 2.80 -7.10
C GLU A 380 -25.26 3.59 -6.03
N GLY A 381 -24.78 3.51 -4.78
CA GLY A 381 -25.41 4.14 -3.62
C GLY A 381 -26.68 3.46 -3.09
N LYS A 382 -27.33 2.55 -3.83
CA LYS A 382 -28.53 1.85 -3.33
C LYS A 382 -28.20 0.70 -2.39
N GLN A 383 -29.01 0.55 -1.35
CA GLN A 383 -29.09 -0.66 -0.54
C GLN A 383 -29.62 -1.82 -1.40
N ALA A 384 -29.27 -3.06 -1.04
CA ALA A 384 -29.87 -4.24 -1.67
C ALA A 384 -31.32 -4.38 -1.20
N ASP A 385 -32.25 -4.71 -2.09
CA ASP A 385 -33.65 -4.93 -1.73
C ASP A 385 -33.79 -6.08 -0.72
N GLU A 386 -34.77 -6.00 0.18
CA GLU A 386 -34.94 -6.99 1.27
C GLU A 386 -35.09 -8.43 0.75
N SER A 387 -35.70 -8.61 -0.43
CA SER A 387 -35.80 -9.89 -1.14
C SER A 387 -34.42 -10.44 -1.55
N VAL A 388 -33.50 -9.57 -1.97
CA VAL A 388 -32.12 -9.93 -2.37
C VAL A 388 -31.30 -10.31 -1.14
N ILE A 389 -31.49 -9.61 -0.02
CA ILE A 389 -30.84 -9.94 1.27
C ILE A 389 -31.34 -11.30 1.79
N LYS A 390 -32.65 -11.58 1.74
CA LYS A 390 -33.21 -12.89 2.11
C LYS A 390 -32.66 -14.03 1.24
N VAL A 391 -32.54 -13.82 -0.08
CA VAL A 391 -31.93 -14.79 -0.99
C VAL A 391 -30.42 -14.95 -0.72
N LEU A 392 -29.70 -13.89 -0.35
CA LEU A 392 -28.29 -13.97 0.05
C LEU A 392 -28.12 -14.82 1.32
N PHE A 393 -28.95 -14.63 2.34
CA PHE A 393 -28.89 -15.42 3.58
C PHE A 393 -29.19 -16.90 3.32
N GLN A 394 -30.24 -17.20 2.54
CA GLN A 394 -30.52 -18.58 2.13
C GLN A 394 -29.32 -19.20 1.39
N LYS A 395 -28.71 -18.45 0.46
CA LYS A 395 -27.54 -18.93 -0.29
C LYS A 395 -26.31 -19.13 0.58
N ILE A 396 -26.09 -18.28 1.58
CA ILE A 396 -24.99 -18.45 2.55
C ILE A 396 -25.14 -19.75 3.34
N GLU A 397 -26.33 -20.08 3.84
CA GLU A 397 -26.54 -21.35 4.57
C GLU A 397 -26.47 -22.59 3.65
N GLU A 398 -26.99 -22.49 2.42
CA GLU A 398 -26.74 -23.51 1.38
C GLU A 398 -25.24 -23.70 1.11
N TRP A 399 -24.46 -22.61 1.07
CA TRP A 399 -23.02 -22.66 0.81
C TRP A 399 -22.23 -23.23 1.98
N LYS A 400 -22.51 -22.83 3.22
CA LYS A 400 -21.93 -23.44 4.44
C LYS A 400 -22.18 -24.94 4.49
N THR A 401 -23.41 -25.36 4.14
CA THR A 401 -23.82 -26.78 4.09
C THR A 401 -23.08 -27.53 2.97
N LYS A 402 -22.95 -26.95 1.78
CA LYS A 402 -22.14 -27.51 0.67
C LYS A 402 -20.63 -27.53 0.94
N MET A 403 -20.13 -26.71 1.87
CA MET A 403 -18.72 -26.62 2.26
C MET A 403 -18.42 -27.39 3.56
N VAL A 404 -19.29 -28.33 3.95
CA VAL A 404 -18.95 -29.37 4.92
C VAL A 404 -17.91 -30.31 4.28
N ASP A 405 -16.83 -30.64 5.00
CA ASP A 405 -15.85 -31.61 4.53
C ASP A 405 -16.50 -32.99 4.28
N GLU A 406 -16.66 -33.36 3.01
CA GLU A 406 -16.83 -34.75 2.58
C GLU A 406 -15.50 -35.48 2.81
N LYS A 407 -15.51 -36.42 3.77
CA LYS A 407 -14.37 -37.25 4.18
C LYS A 407 -14.26 -38.53 3.39
#